data_AF-A0A267DMV2-F1
#
_entry.id   AF-A0A267DMV2-F1
#
_cell.length_a   1.000
_cell.length_b   1.000
_cell.length_c   1.000
_cell.angle_alpha   90.00
_cell.angle_beta   90.00
_cell.angle_gamma   90.00
#
_symmetry.space_group_name_H-M   'P 1'
#
loop_
_entity.id
_entity.type
_entity.pdbx_description
1 polymer ?
#
loop_
_entity_poly.entity_id
_entity_poly.type
_entity_poly.pdbx_seq_one_letter_code
_entity_poly.pdbx_strand_id
1 'polypeptide(L)'
;MESQTEQPEEQKEARVLTETSLLNLGKAVKQGDMKLYMLLNIPTVEIVRQKVRNEEFKMPEYGAAQKLLLYWKKMRKGAKENDIIRDLDNALRESGQEEIADIVSDRNRIDQEIVPELFVSA
;
A
#
# COMPACT_ATOMS: atom_id res chain seq x y z
N MET A 1 36.18 -28.50 12.16
CA MET A 1 35.65 -27.12 12.28
C MET A 1 34.69 -26.96 11.13
N GLU A 2 33.41 -27.21 11.39
CA GLU A 2 32.35 -27.10 10.38
C GLU A 2 31.98 -25.63 10.25
N SER A 3 32.25 -25.06 9.08
CA SER A 3 31.82 -23.71 8.71
C SER A 3 30.35 -23.80 8.30
N GLN A 4 29.45 -23.44 9.21
CA GLN A 4 28.05 -23.22 8.86
C GLN A 4 27.97 -21.93 8.03
N THR A 5 27.84 -22.08 6.71
CA THR A 5 27.43 -20.99 5.83
C THR A 5 25.97 -20.69 6.11
N GLU A 6 25.69 -19.68 6.92
CA GLU A 6 24.37 -19.04 7.00
C GLU A 6 24.04 -18.50 5.60
N GLN A 7 23.14 -19.18 4.89
CA GLN A 7 22.51 -18.62 3.71
C GLN A 7 21.63 -17.45 4.18
N PRO A 8 21.65 -16.29 3.51
CA PRO A 8 20.73 -15.22 3.83
C PRO A 8 19.33 -15.72 3.52
N GLU A 9 18.49 -15.89 4.55
CA GLU A 9 17.06 -16.14 4.37
C GLU A 9 16.53 -15.03 3.45
N GLU A 10 16.05 -15.40 2.26
CA GLU A 10 15.29 -14.49 1.42
C GLU A 10 14.11 -14.01 2.27
N GLN A 11 14.15 -12.75 2.69
CA GLN A 11 13.06 -12.14 3.45
C GLN A 11 11.80 -12.26 2.62
N LYS A 12 10.94 -13.19 3.04
CA LYS A 12 9.62 -13.41 2.45
C LYS A 12 8.83 -12.12 2.60
N GLU A 13 8.34 -11.61 1.48
CA GLU A 13 7.56 -10.39 1.44
C GLU A 13 6.33 -10.46 2.37
N ALA A 14 6.11 -9.40 3.16
CA ALA A 14 4.93 -9.26 4.00
C ALA A 14 3.65 -9.32 3.16
N ARG A 15 2.70 -10.17 3.56
CA ARG A 15 1.46 -10.43 2.78
C ARG A 15 0.62 -9.18 2.53
N VAL A 16 0.65 -8.20 3.43
CA VAL A 16 -0.06 -6.92 3.26
C VAL A 16 0.57 -6.00 2.22
N LEU A 17 1.83 -6.24 1.85
CA LEU A 17 2.55 -5.45 0.86
C LEU A 17 2.51 -6.06 -0.54
N THR A 18 1.97 -7.27 -0.74
CA THR A 18 1.87 -7.88 -2.07
C THR A 18 1.11 -6.98 -3.04
N GLU A 19 1.40 -7.12 -4.34
CA GLU A 19 0.70 -6.36 -5.37
C GLU A 19 -0.82 -6.54 -5.27
N THR A 20 -1.29 -7.77 -5.03
CA THR A 20 -2.70 -8.08 -4.79
C THR A 20 -3.27 -7.28 -3.63
N SER A 21 -2.59 -7.28 -2.47
CA SER A 21 -3.03 -6.54 -1.28
C SER A 21 -3.15 -5.04 -1.55
N LEU A 22 -2.16 -4.44 -2.22
CA LEU A 22 -2.18 -3.01 -2.55
C LEU A 22 -3.22 -2.66 -3.62
N LEU A 23 -3.48 -3.56 -4.57
CA LEU A 23 -4.55 -3.38 -5.55
C LEU A 23 -5.94 -3.42 -4.90
N ASN A 24 -6.14 -4.31 -3.91
CA ASN A 24 -7.39 -4.37 -3.15
C ASN A 24 -7.54 -3.15 -2.24
N LEU A 25 -6.48 -2.76 -1.54
CA LEU A 25 -6.45 -1.54 -0.75
C LEU A 25 -6.77 -0.30 -1.59
N GLY A 26 -6.23 -0.19 -2.81
CA GLY A 26 -6.50 0.92 -3.72
C GLY A 26 -7.98 1.08 -4.11
N LYS A 27 -8.76 -0.01 -4.05
CA LYS A 27 -10.23 0.05 -4.27
C LYS A 27 -10.98 0.58 -3.05
N ALA A 28 -10.44 0.32 -1.85
CA ALA A 28 -11.09 0.64 -0.59
C ALA A 28 -10.79 2.07 -0.11
N VAL A 29 -9.60 2.59 -0.39
CA VAL A 29 -9.23 3.95 0.03
C VAL A 29 -10.19 5.00 -0.55
N LYS A 30 -10.37 6.09 0.19
CA LYS A 30 -11.19 7.23 -0.21
C LYS A 30 -10.71 7.77 -1.56
N GLN A 31 -11.62 7.70 -2.53
CA GLN A 31 -11.34 8.12 -3.89
C GLN A 31 -11.34 9.66 -4.03
N GLY A 32 -10.62 10.16 -5.03
CA GLY A 32 -10.50 11.60 -5.30
C GLY A 32 -9.60 12.38 -4.32
N ASP A 33 -9.46 11.94 -3.07
CA ASP A 33 -8.61 12.57 -2.06
C ASP A 33 -7.12 12.34 -2.34
N MET A 34 -6.31 13.39 -2.24
CA MET A 34 -4.87 13.34 -2.50
C MET A 34 -4.04 13.24 -1.22
N LYS A 35 -4.65 13.49 -0.05
CA LYS A 35 -3.96 13.61 1.23
C LYS A 35 -3.16 12.36 1.58
N LEU A 36 -3.75 11.17 1.40
CA LEU A 36 -3.08 9.89 1.63
C LEU A 36 -1.76 9.79 0.85
N TYR A 37 -1.80 10.07 -0.45
CA TYR A 37 -0.62 9.93 -1.32
C TYR A 37 0.46 10.97 -1.01
N MET A 38 0.06 12.17 -0.59
CA MET A 38 1.00 13.19 -0.12
C MET A 38 1.70 12.76 1.17
N LEU A 39 0.96 12.19 2.13
CA LEU A 39 1.52 11.65 3.39
C LEU A 39 2.46 10.47 3.16
N LEU A 40 2.19 9.65 2.14
CA LEU A 40 3.08 8.58 1.69
C LEU A 40 4.37 9.09 1.01
N ASN A 41 4.53 10.41 0.92
CA ASN A 41 5.63 11.12 0.24
C ASN A 41 5.72 10.82 -1.26
N ILE A 42 4.58 10.56 -1.92
CA ILE A 42 4.54 10.49 -3.38
C ILE A 42 4.66 11.91 -3.94
N PRO A 43 5.55 12.18 -4.91
CA PRO A 43 5.66 13.49 -5.53
C PRO A 43 4.32 13.96 -6.13
N THR A 44 3.90 15.19 -5.84
CA THR A 44 2.61 15.73 -6.31
C THR A 44 2.46 15.66 -7.83
N VAL A 45 3.54 15.87 -8.58
CA VAL A 45 3.54 15.73 -10.05
C VAL A 45 3.15 14.33 -10.49
N GLU A 46 3.57 13.29 -9.75
CA GLU A 46 3.21 11.91 -10.04
C GLU A 46 1.76 11.62 -9.66
N ILE A 47 1.28 12.14 -8.52
CA ILE A 47 -0.14 12.06 -8.12
C ILE A 47 -1.05 12.62 -9.22
N VAL A 48 -0.77 13.84 -9.66
CA VAL A 48 -1.54 14.52 -10.72
C VAL A 48 -1.45 13.75 -12.03
N ARG A 49 -0.25 13.30 -12.43
CA ARG A 49 -0.05 12.52 -13.65
C ARG A 49 -0.89 11.25 -13.66
N GLN A 50 -0.95 10.51 -12.55
CA GLN A 50 -1.75 9.29 -12.48
C GLN A 50 -3.25 9.59 -12.56
N LYS A 51 -3.73 10.65 -11.92
CA LYS A 51 -5.15 11.07 -12.02
C LYS A 51 -5.53 11.45 -13.45
N VAL A 52 -4.73 12.29 -14.10
CA VAL A 52 -4.96 12.70 -15.51
C VAL A 52 -4.99 11.49 -16.44
N ARG A 53 -4.00 10.58 -16.34
CA ARG A 53 -4.00 9.35 -17.16
C ARG A 53 -5.23 8.48 -16.90
N ASN A 54 -5.66 8.39 -15.65
CA ASN A 54 -6.82 7.57 -15.29
C ASN A 54 -8.09 8.10 -15.98
N GLU A 55 -8.25 9.42 -16.03
CA GLU A 55 -9.34 10.10 -16.74
C GLU A 55 -9.23 9.94 -18.26
N GLU A 56 -8.04 10.17 -18.84
CA GLU A 56 -7.78 10.01 -20.28
C GLU A 56 -8.14 8.60 -20.78
N PHE A 57 -7.80 7.58 -20.00
CA PHE A 57 -8.09 6.18 -20.33
C PHE A 57 -9.47 5.70 -19.86
N LYS A 58 -10.30 6.59 -19.28
CA LYS A 58 -11.64 6.27 -18.74
C LYS A 58 -11.62 5.06 -17.79
N MET A 59 -10.56 4.97 -16.99
CA MET A 59 -10.39 3.91 -16.02
C MET A 59 -11.33 4.13 -14.83
N PRO A 60 -11.65 3.07 -14.07
CA PRO A 60 -12.38 3.21 -12.80
C PRO A 60 -11.68 4.20 -11.86
N GLU A 61 -12.43 4.88 -11.01
CA GLU A 61 -11.92 5.93 -10.11
C GLU A 61 -10.74 5.45 -9.26
N TYR A 62 -10.82 4.22 -8.76
CA TYR A 62 -9.76 3.55 -7.99
C TYR A 62 -8.49 3.22 -8.79
N GLY A 63 -8.52 3.31 -10.12
CA GLY A 63 -7.37 2.98 -10.96
C GLY A 63 -6.15 3.87 -10.69
N ALA A 64 -6.38 5.15 -10.35
CA ALA A 64 -5.31 6.05 -9.94
C ALA A 64 -4.73 5.64 -8.57
N ALA A 65 -5.60 5.34 -7.60
CA ALA A 65 -5.22 4.91 -6.27
C ALA A 65 -4.34 3.65 -6.29
N GLN A 66 -4.76 2.64 -7.04
CA GLN A 66 -4.01 1.41 -7.25
C GLN A 66 -2.61 1.67 -7.81
N LYS A 67 -2.50 2.49 -8.87
CA LYS A 67 -1.20 2.84 -9.47
C LYS A 67 -0.32 3.61 -8.49
N LEU A 68 -0.89 4.51 -7.69
CA LEU A 68 -0.15 5.31 -6.71
C LEU A 68 0.38 4.47 -5.56
N LEU A 69 -0.40 3.52 -5.03
CA LEU A 69 0.07 2.60 -3.98
C LEU A 69 1.20 1.67 -4.49
N LEU A 70 1.06 1.14 -5.72
CA LEU A 70 2.13 0.35 -6.33
C LEU A 70 3.38 1.17 -6.63
N TYR A 71 3.21 2.43 -7.05
CA TYR A 71 4.31 3.36 -7.25
C TYR A 71 5.02 3.65 -5.91
N TRP A 72 4.27 3.95 -4.86
CA TRP A 72 4.80 4.19 -3.53
C TRP A 72 5.62 3.02 -3.01
N LYS A 73 5.11 1.78 -3.11
CA LYS A 73 5.88 0.58 -2.75
C LYS A 73 7.21 0.49 -3.50
N LYS A 74 7.23 0.79 -4.80
CA LYS A 74 8.46 0.80 -5.61
C LYS A 74 9.47 1.84 -5.11
N MET A 75 9.02 2.98 -4.60
CA MET A 75 9.91 3.99 -4.00
C MET A 75 10.61 3.50 -2.73
N ARG A 76 10.10 2.45 -2.08
CA ARG A 76 10.60 1.90 -0.82
C ARG A 76 11.52 0.70 -0.99
N LYS A 77 12.06 0.49 -2.21
CA LYS A 77 13.01 -0.59 -2.47
C LYS A 77 14.20 -0.51 -1.50
N GLY A 78 14.42 -1.58 -0.73
CA GLY A 78 15.49 -1.68 0.26
C GLY A 78 15.15 -1.15 1.66
N ALA A 79 13.96 -0.60 1.87
CA ALA A 79 13.46 -0.27 3.21
C ALA A 79 12.98 -1.54 3.93
N LYS A 80 13.01 -1.53 5.26
CA LYS A 80 12.49 -2.63 6.09
C LYS A 80 10.97 -2.68 5.97
N GLU A 81 10.40 -3.86 5.82
CA GLU A 81 8.95 -4.02 5.62
C GLU A 81 8.13 -3.44 6.77
N ASN A 82 8.56 -3.64 8.01
CA ASN A 82 7.88 -3.06 9.18
C ASN A 82 7.85 -1.53 9.14
N ASP A 83 8.88 -0.88 8.59
CA ASP A 83 8.87 0.58 8.40
C ASP A 83 7.91 0.97 7.28
N ILE A 84 7.86 0.20 6.18
CA ILE A 84 6.91 0.42 5.07
C ILE A 84 5.46 0.29 5.55
N ILE A 85 5.15 -0.74 6.33
CA ILE A 85 3.81 -0.99 6.87
C ILE A 85 3.42 0.11 7.86
N ARG A 86 4.34 0.52 8.74
CA ARG A 86 4.10 1.63 9.67
C ARG A 86 3.82 2.94 8.93
N ASP A 87 4.60 3.25 7.89
CA ASP A 87 4.37 4.45 7.07
C ASP A 87 2.97 4.43 6.43
N LEU A 88 2.50 3.26 5.97
CA LEU A 88 1.16 3.09 5.40
C LEU A 88 0.06 3.27 6.45
N ASP A 89 0.17 2.61 7.60
CA ASP A 89 -0.79 2.71 8.70
C ASP A 89 -0.94 4.16 9.16
N ASN A 90 0.19 4.85 9.41
CA ASN A 90 0.19 6.25 9.80
C ASN A 90 -0.47 7.14 8.75
N ALA A 91 -0.13 6.98 7.46
CA ALA A 91 -0.70 7.80 6.40
C ALA A 91 -2.21 7.58 6.24
N LEU A 92 -2.69 6.35 6.40
CA LEU A 92 -4.12 6.04 6.40
C LEU A 92 -4.83 6.74 7.56
N ARG A 93 -4.33 6.59 8.80
CA ARG A 93 -4.90 7.27 9.98
C ARG A 93 -4.90 8.78 9.83
N GLU A 94 -3.76 9.37 9.48
CA GLU A 94 -3.64 10.83 9.31
C GLU A 94 -4.50 11.37 8.16
N SER A 95 -4.83 10.53 7.17
CA SER A 95 -5.76 10.87 6.10
C SER A 95 -7.25 10.75 6.49
N GLY A 96 -7.56 10.29 7.71
CA GLY A 96 -8.93 10.06 8.20
C GLY A 96 -9.54 8.76 7.69
N GLN A 97 -8.72 7.73 7.53
CA GLN A 97 -9.11 6.38 7.08
C GLN A 97 -8.71 5.34 8.12
N GLU A 98 -9.08 5.58 9.38
CA GLU A 98 -8.70 4.77 10.54
C GLU A 98 -9.14 3.31 10.42
N GLU A 99 -10.36 3.05 9.92
CA GLU A 99 -10.87 1.68 9.76
C GLU A 99 -10.04 0.87 8.75
N ILE A 100 -9.59 1.52 7.67
CA ILE A 100 -8.71 0.89 6.69
C ILE A 100 -7.32 0.63 7.29
N ALA A 101 -6.81 1.55 8.12
CA ALA A 101 -5.55 1.35 8.84
C ALA A 101 -5.63 0.15 9.81
N ASP A 102 -6.73 0.03 10.54
CA ASP A 102 -6.98 -1.11 11.44
C ASP A 102 -6.98 -2.44 10.69
N ILE A 103 -7.60 -2.50 9.50
CA ILE A 103 -7.54 -3.67 8.62
C ILE A 103 -6.08 -3.99 8.22
N VAL A 104 -5.30 -3.00 7.78
CA VAL A 104 -3.88 -3.23 7.41
C VAL A 104 -3.09 -3.80 8.59
N SER A 105 -3.25 -3.19 9.77
CA SER A 105 -2.59 -3.63 11.00
C SER A 105 -2.99 -5.04 11.42
N ASP A 106 -4.29 -5.38 11.37
CA ASP A 106 -4.79 -6.71 11.73
C ASP A 106 -4.29 -7.79 10.78
N ARG A 107 -4.32 -7.52 9.46
CA ARG A 107 -3.83 -8.47 8.44
C ARG A 107 -2.32 -8.68 8.53
N ASN A 108 -1.57 -7.64 8.85
CA ASN A 108 -0.13 -7.75 9.06
C ASN A 108 0.19 -8.65 10.26
N ARG A 109 -0.53 -8.47 11.39
CA ARG A 109 -0.32 -9.27 12.61
C ARG A 109 -0.48 -10.77 12.38
N ILE A 110 -1.32 -11.18 11.44
CA ILE A 110 -1.61 -12.59 11.13
C ILE A 110 -0.93 -13.09 9.84
N ASP A 111 -0.03 -12.30 9.23
CA ASP A 111 0.62 -12.58 7.93
C ASP A 111 -0.37 -13.05 6.84
N GLN A 112 -1.43 -12.26 6.60
CA GLN A 112 -2.38 -12.55 5.53
C GLN A 112 -2.61 -11.37 4.58
N GLU A 113 -3.01 -11.68 3.35
CA GLU A 113 -3.26 -10.66 2.32
C GLU A 113 -4.50 -9.82 2.63
N ILE A 114 -4.54 -8.62 2.07
CA ILE A 114 -5.72 -7.78 2.06
C ILE A 114 -6.63 -8.24 0.92
N VAL A 115 -7.85 -8.65 1.25
CA VAL A 115 -8.86 -9.14 0.30
C VAL A 115 -10.07 -8.19 0.27
N PRO A 116 -10.82 -8.10 -0.84
CA PRO A 116 -11.92 -7.15 -0.99
C PRO A 116 -13.01 -7.26 0.08
N GLU A 117 -13.25 -8.46 0.59
CA GLU A 117 -14.28 -8.77 1.57
C GLU A 117 -14.08 -8.06 2.91
N LEU A 118 -12.86 -7.60 3.19
CA LEU A 118 -12.52 -6.85 4.41
C LEU A 118 -13.14 -5.45 4.44
N PHE A 119 -13.56 -4.91 3.29
CA PHE A 119 -14.01 -3.52 3.14
C PHE A 119 -15.53 -3.39 2.91
N VAL A 120 -16.30 -4.47 3.09
CA VAL A 120 -17.76 -4.48 2.81
C VAL A 120 -18.55 -3.67 3.84
N SER A 121 -17.95 -3.38 4.99
CA SER A 121 -18.55 -2.65 6.12
C SER A 121 -17.80 -1.39 6.54
N ALA A 122 -16.84 -0.93 5.72
CA ALA A 122 -16.05 0.29 5.93
C ALA A 122 -16.57 1.45 5.06
#